data_AF-A0A399Q354-F1
#
_entry.id   AF-A0A399Q354-F1
#
_cell.length_a   1.000
_cell.length_b   1.000
_cell.length_c   1.000
_cell.angle_alpha   90.00
_cell.angle_beta   90.00
_cell.angle_gamma   90.00
#
_symmetry.space_group_name_H-M   'P 1'
#
loop_
_entity.id
_entity.type
_entity.pdbx_description
1 polymer ?
#
loop_
_entity_poly.entity_id
_entity_poly.type
_entity_poly.pdbx_seq_one_letter_code
_entity_poly.pdbx_strand_id
1 'polypeptide(L)'
;MAAVRADVLTAEGHAARRQIDVSIRAYLAVAVVERRSADFKTGRNVTTSNATVARRASLLLRRNVAPRVVNRARALLIARGFSVTIVEGRELTIAETEKAFLWHGGYQIAAASVRALTMPRRLVSEPSTGDLSVFKQDTHSSPVLNLVTRGRRPSKARPPQAPPQRAAARRMAAPRPASTNPTCKVPKDRAPRSLATIRLAAQLQQRMPWLGRGLHQGHVCDMLDRNLDTSRYARWVERDGRRVLLVDDRDITSRIEAKFRDLGVPFLDAPVQRDPIGYLAWGIQMAIDPSEETRMERYDREQDAAAERAQQRQAEAAREAARRGVEDSPEHRAFLEQERELRAAASRRRPA
;
A
#
# COMPACT_ATOMS: atom_id res chain seq x y z
N MET A 1 -9.96 23.48 21.56
CA MET A 1 -10.72 23.30 20.29
C MET A 1 -11.77 24.37 20.07
N ALA A 2 -12.61 24.68 21.06
CA ALA A 2 -13.63 25.74 20.93
C ALA A 2 -13.04 27.08 20.46
N ALA A 3 -11.92 27.51 21.04
CA ALA A 3 -11.26 28.77 20.66
C ALA A 3 -10.74 28.82 19.22
N VAL A 4 -10.16 27.73 18.70
CA VAL A 4 -9.72 27.64 17.30
C VAL A 4 -10.92 27.69 16.35
N ARG A 5 -12.03 27.04 16.73
CA ARG A 5 -13.28 27.06 15.96
C ARG A 5 -13.93 28.44 15.96
N ALA A 6 -13.90 29.15 17.08
CA ALA A 6 -14.40 30.52 17.18
C ALA A 6 -13.54 31.48 16.34
N ASP A 7 -12.20 31.43 16.48
CA ASP A 7 -11.28 32.33 15.76
C ASP A 7 -11.40 32.19 14.23
N VAL A 8 -11.48 30.97 13.69
CA VAL A 8 -11.57 30.77 12.23
C VAL A 8 -12.87 31.30 11.61
N LEU A 9 -13.92 31.51 12.42
CA LEU A 9 -15.19 32.07 11.99
C LEU A 9 -15.23 33.60 12.06
N THR A 10 -14.25 34.23 12.73
CA THR A 10 -14.11 35.70 12.73
C THR A 10 -13.64 36.21 11.37
N ALA A 11 -13.90 37.49 11.07
CA ALA A 11 -13.46 38.12 9.82
C ALA A 11 -11.94 38.00 9.62
N GLU A 12 -11.17 38.24 10.68
CA GLU A 12 -9.71 38.11 10.66
C GLU A 12 -9.25 36.66 10.42
N GLY A 13 -9.84 35.69 11.13
CA GLY A 13 -9.49 34.27 10.98
C GLY A 13 -9.84 33.77 9.58
N HIS A 14 -10.96 34.22 9.02
CA HIS A 14 -11.36 33.91 7.65
C HIS A 14 -10.42 34.54 6.61
N ALA A 15 -9.98 35.80 6.82
CA ALA A 15 -9.01 36.48 5.95
C ALA A 15 -7.63 35.80 5.99
N ALA A 16 -7.10 35.52 7.18
CA ALA A 16 -5.81 34.83 7.35
C ALA A 16 -5.84 33.42 6.74
N ARG A 17 -6.95 32.69 6.88
CA ARG A 17 -7.15 31.39 6.22
C ARG A 17 -7.18 31.50 4.70
N ARG A 18 -7.83 32.52 4.14
CA ARG A 18 -7.86 32.77 2.68
C ARG A 18 -6.46 33.08 2.15
N GLN A 19 -5.68 33.88 2.86
CA GLN A 19 -4.31 34.21 2.47
C GLN A 19 -3.40 32.97 2.41
N ILE A 20 -3.57 32.03 3.34
CA ILE A 20 -2.76 30.81 3.44
C ILE A 20 -3.34 29.65 2.59
N ASP A 21 -4.55 29.81 2.04
CA ASP A 21 -5.26 28.82 1.22
C ASP A 21 -5.40 27.43 1.88
N VAL A 22 -6.21 27.37 2.94
CA VAL A 22 -6.54 26.12 3.66
C VAL A 22 -8.04 26.03 3.90
N SER A 23 -8.65 24.85 3.69
CA SER A 23 -10.07 24.66 4.00
C SER A 23 -10.34 24.65 5.51
N ILE A 24 -11.49 25.18 5.94
CA ILE A 24 -11.87 25.23 7.36
C ILE A 24 -11.85 23.81 7.97
N ARG A 25 -12.38 22.82 7.26
CA ARG A 25 -12.40 21.41 7.71
C ARG A 25 -10.97 20.85 7.89
N ALA A 26 -10.05 21.11 6.96
CA ALA A 26 -8.66 20.66 7.08
C ALA A 26 -7.94 21.36 8.24
N TYR A 27 -8.14 22.67 8.40
CA TYR A 27 -7.57 23.44 9.50
C TYR A 27 -8.01 22.90 10.87
N LEU A 28 -9.33 22.68 11.06
CA LEU A 28 -9.86 22.14 12.31
C LEU A 28 -9.40 20.69 12.55
N ALA A 29 -9.33 19.85 11.52
CA ALA A 29 -8.82 18.49 11.65
C ALA A 29 -7.34 18.47 12.10
N VAL A 30 -6.50 19.33 11.53
CA VAL A 30 -5.10 19.49 11.96
C VAL A 30 -5.04 19.92 13.42
N ALA A 31 -5.81 20.93 13.83
CA ALA A 31 -5.85 21.38 15.22
C ALA A 31 -6.28 20.27 16.20
N VAL A 32 -7.25 19.42 15.82
CA VAL A 32 -7.65 18.24 16.62
C VAL A 32 -6.50 17.27 16.79
N VAL A 33 -5.80 16.95 15.70
CA VAL A 33 -4.68 16.00 15.73
C VAL A 33 -3.53 16.54 16.59
N GLU A 34 -3.23 17.82 16.49
CA GLU A 34 -2.19 18.45 17.31
C GLU A 34 -2.56 18.48 18.78
N ARG A 35 -3.82 18.79 19.11
CA ARG A 35 -4.31 18.70 20.49
C ARG A 35 -4.16 17.28 21.06
N ARG A 36 -4.52 16.26 20.28
CA ARG A 36 -4.39 14.85 20.69
C ARG A 36 -2.93 14.40 20.84
N SER A 37 -2.00 15.11 20.22
CA SER A 37 -0.57 14.80 20.29
C SER A 37 0.16 15.64 21.32
N ALA A 38 -0.53 16.57 21.98
CA ALA A 38 0.01 17.37 23.06
C ALA A 38 -0.16 16.65 24.39
N ASP A 39 0.73 16.94 25.34
CA ASP A 39 0.58 16.49 26.72
C ASP A 39 -0.74 17.01 27.30
N PHE A 40 -1.57 16.09 27.80
CA PHE A 40 -2.94 16.40 28.23
C PHE A 40 -3.02 17.55 29.25
N LYS A 41 -2.07 17.57 30.21
CA LYS A 41 -2.07 18.56 31.31
C LYS A 41 -1.50 19.93 30.91
N THR A 42 -0.54 19.97 30.00
CA THR A 42 0.26 21.19 29.75
C THR A 42 0.10 21.76 28.34
N GLY A 43 -0.47 20.98 27.40
CA GLY A 43 -0.53 21.36 25.98
C GLY A 43 0.84 21.40 25.30
N ARG A 44 1.89 20.87 25.93
CA ARG A 44 3.28 20.90 25.45
C ARG A 44 3.66 19.62 24.71
N ASN A 45 4.93 19.56 24.29
CA ASN A 45 5.56 18.38 23.69
C ASN A 45 4.84 17.85 22.45
N VAL A 46 4.30 18.73 21.63
CA VAL A 46 3.76 18.35 20.32
C VAL A 46 4.93 18.07 19.37
N THR A 47 5.34 16.81 19.33
CA THR A 47 6.40 16.30 18.46
C THR A 47 5.78 15.45 17.35
N THR A 48 5.33 16.11 16.29
CA THR A 48 4.65 15.42 15.18
C THR A 48 5.16 15.87 13.82
N SER A 49 5.49 14.90 12.96
CA SER A 49 5.81 15.18 11.57
C SER A 49 4.57 15.65 10.79
N ASN A 50 4.79 16.43 9.72
CA ASN A 50 3.71 16.85 8.82
C ASN A 50 3.00 15.64 8.19
N ALA A 51 3.74 14.56 7.89
CA ALA A 51 3.18 13.33 7.33
C ALA A 51 2.28 12.59 8.33
N THR A 52 2.69 12.50 9.59
CA THR A 52 1.89 11.87 10.66
C THR A 52 0.58 12.62 10.86
N VAL A 53 0.63 13.96 10.89
CA VAL A 53 -0.57 14.78 11.05
C VAL A 53 -1.47 14.69 9.82
N ALA A 54 -0.90 14.70 8.62
CA ALA A 54 -1.64 14.51 7.37
C ALA A 54 -2.41 13.19 7.39
N ARG A 55 -1.75 12.07 7.69
CA ARG A 55 -2.37 10.74 7.80
C ARG A 55 -3.53 10.73 8.80
N ARG A 56 -3.32 11.27 10.01
CA ARG A 56 -4.35 11.30 11.06
C ARG A 56 -5.51 12.23 10.69
N ALA A 57 -5.24 13.38 10.07
CA ALA A 57 -6.27 14.30 9.60
C ALA A 57 -7.09 13.69 8.45
N SER A 58 -6.45 12.92 7.56
CA SER A 58 -7.14 12.21 6.49
C SER A 58 -8.18 11.22 7.00
N LEU A 59 -7.85 10.50 8.08
CA LEU A 59 -8.77 9.57 8.74
C LEU A 59 -9.98 10.29 9.36
N LEU A 60 -9.75 11.44 10.00
CA LEU A 60 -10.83 12.25 10.59
C LEU A 60 -11.79 12.80 9.53
N LEU A 61 -11.27 13.18 8.36
CA LEU A 61 -12.05 13.79 7.29
C LEU A 61 -12.56 12.78 6.25
N ARG A 62 -12.19 11.50 6.35
CA ARG A 62 -12.42 10.46 5.33
C ARG A 62 -12.03 10.92 3.92
N ARG A 63 -10.99 11.76 3.83
CA ARG A 63 -10.47 12.35 2.59
C ARG A 63 -8.96 12.52 2.72
N ASN A 64 -8.23 12.34 1.63
CA ASN A 64 -6.78 12.54 1.63
C ASN A 64 -6.41 14.02 1.89
N VAL A 65 -5.63 14.26 2.94
CA VAL A 65 -5.02 15.54 3.30
C VAL A 65 -3.53 15.46 3.00
N ALA A 66 -3.04 16.31 2.09
CA ALA A 66 -1.63 16.35 1.75
C ALA A 66 -0.78 17.01 2.85
N PRO A 67 0.50 16.61 3.03
CA PRO A 67 1.41 17.24 4.00
C PRO A 67 1.60 18.75 3.79
N ARG A 68 1.49 19.25 2.56
CA ARG A 68 1.52 20.69 2.25
C ARG A 68 0.35 21.44 2.89
N VAL A 69 -0.84 20.84 2.93
CA VAL A 69 -2.02 21.43 3.58
C VAL A 69 -1.80 21.51 5.09
N VAL A 70 -1.18 20.49 5.68
CA VAL A 70 -0.80 20.51 7.10
C VAL A 70 0.20 21.63 7.39
N ASN A 71 1.21 21.80 6.55
CA ASN A 71 2.19 22.87 6.73
C ASN A 71 1.52 24.25 6.73
N ARG A 72 0.64 24.50 5.76
CA ARG A 72 -0.18 25.72 5.70
C ARG A 72 -1.07 25.88 6.94
N ALA A 73 -1.76 24.82 7.38
CA ALA A 73 -2.60 24.86 8.57
C ALA A 73 -1.79 25.16 9.85
N ARG A 74 -0.58 24.61 9.98
CA ARG A 74 0.35 24.92 11.08
C ARG A 74 0.82 26.35 11.04
N ALA A 75 1.16 26.87 9.86
CA ALA A 75 1.52 28.28 9.69
C ALA A 75 0.38 29.19 10.16
N LEU A 76 -0.87 28.84 9.84
CA LEU A 76 -2.04 29.58 10.33
C LEU A 76 -2.21 29.49 11.86
N LEU A 77 -2.02 28.30 12.46
CA LEU A 77 -2.07 28.14 13.93
C LEU A 77 -1.01 29.00 14.62
N ILE A 78 0.21 29.06 14.07
CA ILE A 78 1.30 29.88 14.58
C ILE A 78 0.96 31.37 14.42
N ALA A 79 0.57 31.79 13.22
CA ALA A 79 0.22 33.19 12.93
C ALA A 79 -0.93 33.72 13.81
N ARG A 80 -1.90 32.87 14.15
CA ARG A 80 -3.01 33.24 15.05
C ARG A 80 -2.69 33.08 16.53
N GLY A 81 -1.52 32.56 16.90
CA GLY A 81 -1.06 32.43 18.29
C GLY A 81 -1.57 31.20 19.04
N PHE A 82 -2.02 30.17 18.32
CA PHE A 82 -2.48 28.89 18.89
C PHE A 82 -1.38 27.83 19.02
N SER A 83 -0.23 28.06 18.38
CA SER A 83 0.92 27.17 18.44
C SER A 83 2.21 27.98 18.46
N VAL A 84 3.17 27.54 19.26
CA VAL A 84 4.52 28.12 19.31
C VAL A 84 5.54 27.00 19.14
N THR A 85 6.53 27.24 18.27
CA THR A 85 7.69 26.36 18.14
C THR A 85 8.69 26.65 19.24
N ILE A 86 8.98 25.64 20.06
CA ILE A 86 9.95 25.71 21.15
C ILE A 86 11.32 25.31 20.62
N VAL A 87 11.37 24.19 19.88
CA VAL A 87 12.58 23.67 19.27
C VAL A 87 12.29 23.43 17.79
N GLU A 88 13.12 23.99 16.92
CA GLU A 88 13.02 23.75 15.49
C GLU A 88 13.46 22.32 15.16
N GLY A 89 12.79 21.72 14.18
CA GLY A 89 13.21 20.44 13.64
C GLY A 89 14.56 20.59 12.94
N ARG A 90 15.40 19.58 13.08
CA ARG A 90 16.75 19.54 12.49
C ARG A 90 17.07 18.15 12.02
N GLU A 91 18.07 18.04 11.16
CA GLU A 91 18.67 16.76 10.80
C GLU A 91 19.41 16.19 12.02
N LEU A 92 19.30 14.87 12.18
CA LEU A 92 20.03 14.16 13.21
C LEU A 92 21.48 13.96 12.76
N THR A 93 22.41 14.12 13.69
CA THR A 93 23.81 13.73 13.47
C THR A 93 23.93 12.22 13.41
N ILE A 94 24.96 11.68 12.75
CA ILE A 94 25.17 10.22 12.59
C ILE A 94 25.02 9.45 13.91
N ALA A 95 25.62 9.95 14.99
CA ALA A 95 25.52 9.35 16.31
C ALA A 95 24.08 9.36 16.87
N GLU A 96 23.30 10.41 16.60
CA GLU A 96 21.90 10.48 16.97
C GLU A 96 21.03 9.57 16.10
N THR A 97 21.37 9.39 14.82
CA THR A 97 20.73 8.44 13.90
C THR A 97 20.92 7.01 14.38
N GLU A 98 22.14 6.64 14.77
CA GLU A 98 22.48 5.34 15.34
C GLU A 98 21.74 5.11 16.66
N LYS A 99 21.73 6.11 17.55
CA LYS A 99 20.95 6.04 18.79
C LYS A 99 19.46 5.87 18.49
N ALA A 100 18.89 6.66 17.59
CA ALA A 100 17.49 6.53 17.21
C ALA A 100 17.18 5.15 16.60
N PHE A 101 18.11 4.59 15.81
CA PHE A 101 17.99 3.24 15.26
C PHE A 101 17.99 2.17 16.35
N LEU A 102 18.92 2.25 17.31
CA LEU A 102 18.98 1.31 18.43
C LEU A 102 17.73 1.38 19.32
N TRP A 103 17.23 2.59 19.58
CA TRP A 103 16.07 2.79 20.46
C TRP A 103 14.72 2.51 19.79
N HIS A 104 14.59 2.78 18.49
CA HIS A 104 13.30 2.72 17.79
C HIS A 104 13.23 1.66 16.67
N GLY A 105 14.34 0.97 16.37
CA GLY A 105 14.43 -0.05 15.32
C GLY A 105 14.29 0.48 13.89
N GLY A 106 14.36 1.80 13.69
CA GLY A 106 14.11 2.44 12.40
C GLY A 106 15.07 3.58 12.10
N TYR A 107 15.43 3.73 10.83
CA TYR A 107 16.32 4.80 10.38
C TYR A 107 15.59 6.15 10.42
N GLN A 108 15.94 6.99 11.39
CA GLN A 108 15.42 8.34 11.55
C GLN A 108 16.50 9.36 11.20
N ILE A 109 16.27 10.17 10.18
CA ILE A 109 17.24 11.17 9.69
C ILE A 109 16.98 12.59 10.21
N ALA A 110 15.82 12.83 10.82
CA ALA A 110 15.41 14.16 11.25
C ALA A 110 14.55 14.11 12.51
N ALA A 111 14.81 15.07 13.40
CA ALA A 111 13.95 15.38 14.53
C ALA A 111 12.83 16.33 14.07
N ALA A 112 11.58 16.01 14.41
CA ALA A 112 10.46 16.91 14.20
C ALA A 112 10.53 18.10 15.17
N SER A 113 10.03 19.26 14.76
CA SER A 113 9.94 20.43 15.65
C SER A 113 9.10 20.11 16.89
N VAL A 114 9.58 20.55 18.06
CA VAL A 114 8.84 20.50 19.32
C VAL A 114 8.01 21.76 19.44
N ARG A 115 6.70 21.61 19.62
CA ARG A 115 5.76 22.73 19.73
C ARG A 115 4.94 22.65 21.01
N ALA A 116 4.45 23.80 21.44
CA ALA A 116 3.42 23.90 22.46
C ALA A 116 2.17 24.55 21.88
N LEU A 117 1.02 24.06 22.32
CA LEU A 117 -0.26 24.68 22.03
C LEU A 117 -0.51 25.79 23.04
N THR A 118 -0.94 26.93 22.53
CA THR A 118 -1.17 28.14 23.30
C THR A 118 -2.59 28.63 23.09
N MET A 119 -3.06 29.42 24.04
CA MET A 119 -4.32 30.15 23.93
C MET A 119 -3.98 31.64 23.82
N PRO A 120 -4.34 32.30 22.70
CA PRO A 120 -4.14 33.74 22.57
C PRO A 120 -4.87 34.49 23.68
N ARG A 121 -4.22 35.48 24.28
CA ARG A 121 -4.80 36.30 25.37
C ARG A 121 -6.17 36.90 25.02
N ARG A 122 -6.36 37.34 23.76
CA ARG A 122 -7.64 37.88 23.26
C ARG A 122 -8.81 36.90 23.34
N LEU A 123 -8.55 35.60 23.49
CA LEU A 123 -9.54 34.53 23.60
C LEU A 123 -9.61 33.93 25.01
N VAL A 124 -8.79 34.43 25.93
CA VAL A 124 -8.86 34.08 27.34
C VAL A 124 -9.80 35.11 27.96
N SER A 125 -11.04 34.72 28.26
CA SER A 125 -11.94 35.55 29.05
C SER A 125 -11.25 35.87 30.38
N GLU A 126 -11.18 37.14 30.75
CA GLU A 126 -10.67 37.51 32.07
C GLU A 126 -11.52 36.82 33.15
N PRO A 127 -10.91 36.22 34.19
CA PRO A 127 -11.66 35.48 35.21
C PRO A 127 -12.52 36.37 36.13
N SER A 128 -12.68 37.67 35.85
CA SER A 128 -13.30 38.65 36.75
C SER A 128 -14.50 39.42 36.20
N THR A 129 -15.09 39.03 35.06
CA THR A 129 -16.38 39.60 34.65
C THR A 129 -17.34 38.47 34.36
N GLY A 130 -18.29 38.31 35.28
CA GLY A 130 -19.43 37.42 35.14
C GLY A 130 -20.23 37.73 33.87
N ASP A 131 -21.05 36.75 33.50
CA ASP A 131 -21.96 36.76 32.37
C ASP A 131 -21.31 36.48 31.01
N LEU A 132 -21.15 35.18 30.74
CA LEU A 132 -21.85 34.48 29.66
C LEU A 132 -21.48 32.98 29.73
N SER A 133 -22.20 32.24 30.55
CA SER A 133 -22.13 30.79 30.61
C SER A 133 -22.95 30.17 29.49
N VAL A 134 -22.29 29.85 28.37
CA VAL A 134 -22.75 28.79 27.46
C VAL A 134 -21.55 27.86 27.32
N PHE A 135 -21.75 26.55 27.45
CA PHE A 135 -20.73 25.49 27.55
C PHE A 135 -20.24 25.15 28.97
N LYS A 136 -21.17 24.78 29.85
CA LYS A 136 -20.90 23.72 30.84
C LYS A 136 -21.29 22.39 30.23
N GLN A 137 -20.30 21.52 29.96
CA GLN A 137 -20.41 20.07 30.12
C GLN A 137 -19.01 19.52 30.48
N ASP A 138 -18.91 19.21 31.76
CA ASP A 138 -18.27 18.05 32.38
C ASP A 138 -16.74 17.92 32.41
N THR A 139 -16.27 18.10 33.66
CA THR A 139 -15.27 17.34 34.42
C THR A 139 -13.78 17.75 34.45
N HIS A 140 -13.41 18.16 35.67
CA HIS A 140 -12.13 18.29 36.36
C HIS A 140 -11.15 19.41 35.96
N SER A 141 -11.36 20.53 36.66
CA SER A 141 -10.40 21.52 37.14
C SER A 141 -8.93 21.37 36.72
N SER A 142 -8.43 22.37 35.98
CA SER A 142 -7.03 22.82 36.08
C SER A 142 -6.96 24.30 35.71
N PRO A 143 -6.15 25.10 36.44
CA PRO A 143 -6.19 26.55 36.38
C PRO A 143 -5.64 27.05 35.05
N VAL A 144 -6.21 28.16 34.58
CA VAL A 144 -5.70 28.95 33.46
C VAL A 144 -4.30 29.44 33.83
N LEU A 145 -3.28 28.74 33.38
CA LEU A 145 -1.90 29.17 33.56
C LEU A 145 -1.61 30.29 32.55
N ASN A 146 -1.83 31.52 33.01
CA ASN A 146 -1.16 32.69 32.46
C ASN A 146 0.35 32.40 32.49
N LEU A 147 0.96 32.32 31.31
CA LEU A 147 2.41 32.37 31.18
C LEU A 147 2.85 33.75 31.68
N VAL A 148 3.24 33.81 32.96
CA VAL A 148 4.09 34.88 33.46
C VAL A 148 5.40 34.74 32.68
N THR A 149 5.61 35.63 31.74
CA THR A 149 6.91 35.91 31.14
C THR A 149 7.79 36.49 32.26
N ARG A 150 8.33 35.61 33.13
CA ARG A 150 9.36 36.03 34.09
C ARG A 150 10.56 36.44 33.25
N GLY A 151 10.84 37.74 33.29
CA GLY A 151 11.92 38.38 32.55
C GLY A 151 13.24 37.65 32.74
N ARG A 152 13.70 37.00 31.68
CA ARG A 152 15.14 36.95 31.43
C ARG A 152 15.49 38.29 30.81
N ARG A 153 16.26 39.09 31.55
CA ARG A 153 16.93 40.28 31.03
C ARG A 153 17.66 39.89 29.73
N PRO A 154 17.69 40.79 28.72
CA PRO A 154 18.36 40.54 27.47
C PRO A 154 19.85 40.36 27.75
N SER A 155 20.41 39.18 27.47
CA SER A 155 21.85 39.08 27.29
C SER A 155 22.19 39.94 26.08
N LYS A 156 22.92 41.03 26.34
CA LYS A 156 23.59 41.94 25.41
C LYS A 156 23.38 41.58 23.94
N ALA A 157 22.63 42.43 23.26
CA ALA A 157 22.49 42.44 21.82
C ALA A 157 23.84 42.17 21.15
N ARG A 158 23.98 40.99 20.54
CA ARG A 158 24.82 40.89 19.35
C ARG A 158 24.03 41.63 18.26
N PRO A 159 24.60 42.62 17.58
CA PRO A 159 23.89 43.33 16.53
C PRO A 159 23.34 42.31 15.52
N PRO A 160 22.22 42.61 14.85
CA PRO A 160 21.68 41.74 13.82
C PRO A 160 22.80 41.49 12.81
N GLN A 161 23.30 40.26 12.74
CA GLN A 161 24.07 39.86 11.57
C GLN A 161 23.14 40.10 10.39
N ALA A 162 23.58 40.97 9.49
CA ALA A 162 22.88 41.28 8.26
C ALA A 162 22.30 40.01 7.62
N PRO A 163 21.13 40.09 6.98
CA PRO A 163 20.59 38.96 6.24
C PRO A 163 21.69 38.38 5.35
N PRO A 164 21.85 37.05 5.27
CA PRO A 164 22.92 36.47 4.47
C PRO A 164 22.83 37.06 3.07
N GLN A 165 23.89 37.77 2.70
CA GLN A 165 24.08 38.52 1.47
C GLN A 165 24.23 37.58 0.25
N ARG A 166 23.45 36.49 0.21
CA ARG A 166 23.42 35.50 -0.87
C ARG A 166 22.55 35.93 -2.06
N ALA A 167 21.80 37.03 -1.93
CA ALA A 167 21.05 37.60 -3.04
C ALA A 167 21.93 38.47 -3.96
N ALA A 168 22.84 39.28 -3.39
CA ALA A 168 23.69 40.19 -4.17
C ALA A 168 24.87 39.48 -4.85
N ALA A 169 25.43 38.43 -4.24
CA ALA A 169 26.51 37.63 -4.83
C ALA A 169 26.09 36.81 -6.07
N ARG A 170 24.80 36.78 -6.43
CA ARG A 170 24.31 36.09 -7.64
C ARG A 170 24.31 36.97 -8.90
N ARG A 171 24.54 38.27 -8.78
CA ARG A 171 24.69 39.16 -9.96
C ARG A 171 26.09 39.08 -10.60
N MET A 172 27.09 38.66 -9.83
CA MET A 172 28.49 38.55 -10.27
C MET A 172 29.02 37.10 -10.29
N ALA A 173 28.23 36.13 -9.79
CA ALA A 173 28.60 34.73 -9.90
C ALA A 173 28.39 34.27 -11.35
N ALA A 174 29.45 33.76 -11.97
CA ALA A 174 29.37 33.07 -13.25
C ALA A 174 28.19 32.09 -13.23
N PRO A 175 27.42 31.99 -14.33
CA PRO A 175 26.26 31.11 -14.39
C PRO A 175 26.71 29.71 -13.96
N ARG A 176 26.09 29.18 -12.91
CA ARG A 176 26.31 27.80 -12.50
C ARG A 176 26.03 26.92 -13.74
N PRO A 177 26.90 25.97 -14.09
CA PRO A 177 26.57 25.01 -15.14
C PRO A 177 25.20 24.43 -14.79
N ALA A 178 24.31 24.41 -15.78
CA ALA A 178 22.96 23.89 -15.61
C ALA A 178 23.06 22.55 -14.88
N SER A 179 22.24 22.38 -13.84
CA SER A 179 22.15 21.12 -13.11
C SER A 179 22.00 19.98 -14.10
N THR A 180 23.06 19.21 -14.27
CA THR A 180 23.10 17.99 -15.07
C THR A 180 22.36 16.84 -14.41
N ASN A 181 21.74 17.06 -13.24
CA ASN A 181 20.76 16.13 -12.72
C ASN A 181 19.48 16.29 -13.54
N PRO A 182 19.18 15.37 -14.48
CA PRO A 182 17.88 15.37 -15.10
C PRO A 182 16.87 15.29 -13.97
N THR A 183 15.96 16.26 -13.88
CA THR A 183 14.63 15.93 -13.38
C THR A 183 14.25 14.68 -14.15
N CYS A 184 14.17 13.54 -13.47
CA CYS A 184 13.82 12.28 -14.10
C CYS A 184 12.44 12.50 -14.71
N LYS A 185 12.43 12.89 -15.99
CA LYS A 185 11.24 12.96 -16.81
C LYS A 185 10.80 11.52 -16.83
N VAL A 186 9.80 11.19 -16.02
CA VAL A 186 9.16 9.89 -16.07
C VAL A 186 8.90 9.62 -17.55
N PRO A 187 9.49 8.56 -18.14
CA PRO A 187 9.33 8.30 -19.56
C PRO A 187 7.84 8.28 -19.86
N LYS A 188 7.40 9.19 -20.74
CA LYS A 188 5.99 9.26 -21.16
C LYS A 188 5.60 8.04 -22.00
N ASP A 189 6.58 7.23 -22.40
CA ASP A 189 6.43 6.03 -23.23
C ASP A 189 6.45 4.75 -22.39
N ARG A 190 5.77 4.75 -21.23
CA ARG A 190 5.48 3.49 -20.56
C ARG A 190 4.33 2.82 -21.30
N ALA A 191 4.61 1.67 -21.92
CA ALA A 191 3.59 0.83 -22.52
C ALA A 191 2.44 0.61 -21.50
N PRO A 192 1.17 0.58 -21.96
CA PRO A 192 0.05 0.31 -21.08
C PRO A 192 0.28 -1.04 -20.37
N ARG A 193 0.02 -1.07 -19.06
CA ARG A 193 0.18 -2.30 -18.28
C ARG A 193 -0.73 -3.40 -18.84
N SER A 194 -0.26 -4.64 -18.78
CA SER A 194 -1.03 -5.77 -19.29
C SER A 194 -2.35 -5.92 -18.52
N LEU A 195 -3.42 -6.31 -19.22
CA LEU A 195 -4.71 -6.58 -18.57
C LEU A 195 -4.61 -7.74 -17.56
N ALA A 196 -3.69 -8.68 -17.79
CA ALA A 196 -3.32 -9.75 -16.88
C ALA A 196 -2.82 -9.18 -15.54
N THR A 197 -1.80 -8.32 -15.56
CA THR A 197 -1.27 -7.64 -14.36
C THR A 197 -2.36 -6.86 -13.63
N ILE A 198 -3.17 -6.09 -14.37
CA ILE A 198 -4.23 -5.25 -13.77
C ILE A 198 -5.28 -6.11 -13.06
N ARG A 199 -5.79 -7.17 -13.71
CA ARG A 199 -6.77 -8.06 -13.09
C ARG A 199 -6.20 -8.84 -11.92
N LEU A 200 -4.97 -9.35 -12.04
CA LEU A 200 -4.29 -10.05 -10.96
C LEU A 200 -4.10 -9.15 -9.74
N ALA A 201 -3.64 -7.91 -9.94
CA ALA A 201 -3.52 -6.92 -8.87
C ALA A 201 -4.88 -6.63 -8.20
N ALA A 202 -5.95 -6.50 -8.98
CA ALA A 202 -7.29 -6.27 -8.45
C ALA A 202 -7.80 -7.47 -7.61
N GLN A 203 -7.60 -8.71 -8.08
CA GLN A 203 -8.02 -9.90 -7.35
C GLN A 203 -7.20 -10.11 -6.06
N LEU A 204 -5.88 -9.90 -6.11
CA LEU A 204 -5.03 -9.93 -4.92
C LEU A 204 -5.46 -8.86 -3.91
N GLN A 205 -5.82 -7.65 -4.36
CA GLN A 205 -6.33 -6.60 -3.49
C GLN A 205 -7.71 -6.94 -2.89
N GLN A 206 -8.55 -7.70 -3.61
CA GLN A 206 -9.81 -8.21 -3.08
C GLN A 206 -9.60 -9.28 -2.01
N ARG A 207 -8.64 -10.20 -2.20
CA ARG A 207 -8.27 -11.24 -1.21
C ARG A 207 -7.52 -10.68 -0.01
N MET A 208 -6.70 -9.66 -0.23
CA MET A 208 -5.86 -8.99 0.77
C MET A 208 -6.23 -7.51 0.85
N PRO A 209 -7.36 -7.14 1.51
CA PRO A 209 -7.87 -5.76 1.52
C PRO A 209 -6.90 -4.73 2.09
N TRP A 210 -5.91 -5.19 2.86
CA TRP A 210 -4.85 -4.37 3.42
C TRP A 210 -3.89 -3.80 2.36
N LEU A 211 -3.78 -4.40 1.17
CA LEU A 211 -3.03 -3.85 0.03
C LEU A 211 -3.64 -2.54 -0.49
N GLY A 212 -4.96 -2.41 -0.38
CA GLY A 212 -5.72 -1.27 -0.90
C GLY A 212 -5.80 -0.06 0.03
N ARG A 213 -5.24 -0.14 1.24
CA ARG A 213 -5.36 0.93 2.25
C ARG A 213 -4.39 2.08 1.95
N GLY A 214 -4.81 3.00 1.09
CA GLY A 214 -4.08 4.25 0.79
C GLY A 214 -3.01 4.13 -0.29
N LEU A 215 -2.95 2.98 -0.97
CA LEU A 215 -2.08 2.74 -2.12
C LEU A 215 -2.93 2.65 -3.39
N HIS A 216 -2.41 3.22 -4.47
CA HIS A 216 -3.03 3.10 -5.79
C HIS A 216 -2.74 1.70 -6.35
N GLN A 217 -3.72 1.07 -7.00
CA GLN A 217 -3.59 -0.26 -7.60
C GLN A 217 -2.36 -0.38 -8.51
N GLY A 218 -1.99 0.71 -9.19
CA GLY A 218 -0.80 0.77 -10.03
C GLY A 218 0.52 0.49 -9.30
N HIS A 219 0.62 0.71 -7.98
CA HIS A 219 1.81 0.30 -7.22
C HIS A 219 1.88 -1.22 -7.02
N VAL A 220 0.73 -1.87 -6.86
CA VAL A 220 0.65 -3.35 -6.82
C VAL A 220 1.02 -3.90 -8.19
N CYS A 221 0.52 -3.31 -9.28
CA CYS A 221 0.92 -3.68 -10.63
C CYS A 221 2.44 -3.53 -10.84
N ASP A 222 3.01 -2.38 -10.49
CA ASP A 222 4.46 -2.13 -10.63
C ASP A 222 5.31 -3.09 -9.78
N MET A 223 4.77 -3.58 -8.65
CA MET A 223 5.42 -4.61 -7.83
C MET A 223 5.33 -5.98 -8.49
N LEU A 224 4.16 -6.37 -9.00
CA LEU A 224 3.98 -7.65 -9.70
C LEU A 224 4.86 -7.72 -10.94
N ASP A 225 4.88 -6.70 -11.78
CA ASP A 225 5.70 -6.66 -13.00
C ASP A 225 7.21 -6.78 -12.73
N ARG A 226 7.68 -6.50 -11.50
CA ARG A 226 9.09 -6.63 -11.10
C ARG A 226 9.44 -7.97 -10.47
N ASN A 227 8.47 -8.65 -9.87
CA ASN A 227 8.72 -9.82 -9.00
C ASN A 227 8.06 -11.10 -9.52
N LEU A 228 7.19 -11.00 -10.53
CA LEU A 228 6.40 -12.12 -11.00
C LEU A 228 6.16 -12.03 -12.50
N ASP A 229 6.32 -13.15 -13.20
CA ASP A 229 5.80 -13.27 -14.57
C ASP A 229 4.28 -13.46 -14.52
N THR A 230 3.56 -12.34 -14.59
CA THR A 230 2.09 -12.32 -14.51
C THR A 230 1.39 -13.10 -15.62
N SER A 231 2.06 -13.36 -16.74
CA SER A 231 1.48 -14.13 -17.85
C SER A 231 1.24 -15.60 -17.48
N ARG A 232 2.05 -16.16 -16.58
CA ARG A 232 1.92 -17.53 -16.06
C ARG A 232 0.79 -17.67 -15.06
N TYR A 233 0.30 -16.56 -14.50
CA TYR A 233 -0.77 -16.52 -13.49
C TYR A 233 -2.06 -15.90 -14.02
N ALA A 234 -2.09 -15.44 -15.28
CA ALA A 234 -3.30 -14.93 -15.90
C ALA A 234 -3.33 -15.23 -17.40
N ARG A 235 -4.33 -16.01 -17.82
CA ARG A 235 -4.48 -16.55 -19.17
C ARG A 235 -5.88 -16.30 -19.72
N TRP A 236 -5.96 -16.03 -21.01
CA TRP A 236 -7.23 -16.03 -21.72
C TRP A 236 -7.64 -17.47 -22.05
N VAL A 237 -8.85 -17.85 -21.64
CA VAL A 237 -9.48 -19.11 -21.99
C VAL A 237 -10.82 -18.83 -22.64
N GLU A 238 -11.16 -19.61 -23.64
CA GLU A 238 -12.50 -19.57 -24.23
C GLU A 238 -13.41 -20.51 -23.44
N ARG A 239 -14.47 -19.95 -22.85
CA ARG A 239 -15.45 -20.69 -22.06
C ARG A 239 -16.84 -20.28 -22.54
N ASP A 240 -17.63 -21.26 -22.96
CA ASP A 240 -18.99 -21.06 -23.46
C ASP A 240 -19.08 -20.02 -24.60
N GLY A 241 -18.12 -20.04 -25.53
CA GLY A 241 -18.04 -19.09 -26.64
C GLY A 241 -17.65 -17.65 -26.27
N ARG A 242 -17.18 -17.43 -25.03
CA ARG A 242 -16.69 -16.12 -24.55
C ARG A 242 -15.24 -16.21 -24.08
N ARG A 243 -14.44 -15.20 -24.42
CA ARG A 243 -13.07 -15.05 -23.91
C ARG A 243 -13.10 -14.56 -22.47
N VAL A 244 -12.67 -15.41 -21.53
CA VAL A 244 -12.57 -15.10 -20.10
C VAL A 244 -11.09 -15.10 -19.71
N LEU A 245 -10.64 -14.03 -19.05
CA LEU A 245 -9.31 -14.00 -18.43
C LEU A 245 -9.39 -14.72 -17.09
N LEU A 246 -8.87 -15.94 -17.04
CA LEU A 246 -8.62 -16.67 -15.80
C LEU A 246 -7.38 -16.08 -15.13
N VAL A 247 -7.44 -16.00 -13.81
CA VAL A 247 -6.39 -15.42 -12.98
C VAL A 247 -6.26 -16.33 -11.77
N ASP A 248 -5.04 -16.75 -11.45
CA ASP A 248 -4.75 -17.67 -10.35
C ASP A 248 -4.07 -16.93 -9.18
N ASP A 249 -4.82 -15.99 -8.61
CA ASP A 249 -4.42 -15.29 -7.39
C ASP A 249 -4.34 -16.25 -6.18
N ARG A 250 -5.10 -17.35 -6.21
CA ARG A 250 -5.13 -18.37 -5.16
C ARG A 250 -3.84 -19.17 -5.08
N ASP A 251 -3.24 -19.59 -6.19
CA ASP A 251 -1.96 -20.31 -6.18
C ASP A 251 -0.88 -19.44 -5.51
N ILE A 252 -0.80 -18.16 -5.87
CA ILE A 252 0.11 -17.18 -5.25
C ILE A 252 -0.13 -17.11 -3.74
N THR A 253 -1.36 -16.87 -3.30
CA THR A 253 -1.64 -16.75 -1.85
C THR A 253 -1.36 -18.05 -1.10
N SER A 254 -1.67 -19.20 -1.69
CA SER A 254 -1.51 -20.52 -1.03
C SER A 254 -0.04 -20.89 -0.86
N ARG A 255 0.81 -20.58 -1.86
CA ARG A 255 2.26 -20.80 -1.76
C ARG A 255 2.89 -19.92 -0.69
N ILE A 256 2.50 -18.65 -0.65
CA ILE A 256 2.97 -17.73 0.39
C ILE A 256 2.54 -18.22 1.77
N GLU A 257 1.26 -18.56 1.95
CA GLU A 257 0.77 -19.11 3.22
C GLU A 257 1.49 -20.39 3.64
N ALA A 258 1.75 -21.31 2.70
CA ALA A 258 2.51 -22.54 2.98
C ALA A 258 3.95 -22.23 3.41
N LYS A 259 4.65 -21.35 2.69
CA LYS A 259 6.03 -20.98 3.02
C LYS A 259 6.13 -20.32 4.40
N PHE A 260 5.16 -19.47 4.74
CA PHE A 260 5.12 -18.81 6.04
C PHE A 260 4.84 -19.80 7.17
N ARG A 261 3.95 -20.76 6.92
CA ARG A 261 3.70 -21.88 7.84
C ARG A 261 4.98 -22.69 8.10
N ASP A 262 5.74 -23.00 7.06
CA ASP A 262 7.01 -23.74 7.19
C ASP A 262 8.06 -22.96 8.00
N LEU A 263 8.07 -21.63 7.87
CA LEU A 263 8.94 -20.74 8.64
C LEU A 263 8.44 -20.52 10.08
N GLY A 264 7.28 -21.07 10.47
CA GLY A 264 6.65 -20.84 11.77
C GLY A 264 6.18 -19.40 11.98
N VAL A 265 6.10 -18.61 10.92
CA VAL A 265 5.65 -17.22 10.97
C VAL A 265 4.17 -17.18 10.60
N PRO A 266 3.28 -16.64 11.44
CA PRO A 266 1.89 -16.48 11.04
C PRO A 266 1.83 -15.59 9.79
N PHE A 267 1.06 -16.00 8.78
CA PHE A 267 0.75 -15.14 7.64
C PHE A 267 -0.07 -13.95 8.15
N LEU A 268 0.63 -12.90 8.58
CA LEU A 268 0.08 -11.80 9.38
C LEU A 268 -0.97 -10.99 8.60
N ASP A 269 -2.01 -10.57 9.33
CA ASP A 269 -2.89 -9.50 8.94
C ASP A 269 -2.07 -8.19 8.79
N ALA A 270 -1.94 -7.70 7.56
CA ALA A 270 -1.08 -6.56 7.27
C ALA A 270 -1.47 -5.16 7.81
N PRO A 271 -2.57 -4.88 8.56
CA PRO A 271 -2.65 -3.62 9.32
C PRO A 271 -1.45 -3.32 10.23
N VAL A 272 -0.65 -4.32 10.60
CA VAL A 272 0.57 -4.15 11.42
C VAL A 272 1.80 -3.76 10.57
N GLN A 273 1.80 -4.08 9.27
CA GLN A 273 2.98 -3.94 8.42
C GLN A 273 3.19 -2.49 7.95
N ARG A 274 4.41 -1.97 8.15
CA ARG A 274 4.80 -0.61 7.75
C ARG A 274 4.75 -0.41 6.23
N ASP A 275 5.09 -1.44 5.46
CA ASP A 275 5.04 -1.47 4.00
C ASP A 275 4.35 -2.76 3.52
N PRO A 276 3.04 -2.71 3.19
CA PRO A 276 2.32 -3.89 2.72
C PRO A 276 2.76 -4.37 1.34
N ILE A 277 3.24 -3.47 0.46
CA ILE A 277 3.68 -3.86 -0.89
C ILE A 277 5.05 -4.54 -0.80
N GLY A 278 5.97 -3.96 -0.03
CA GLY A 278 7.28 -4.58 0.22
C GLY A 278 7.14 -5.95 0.88
N TYR A 279 6.21 -6.10 1.83
CA TYR A 279 5.94 -7.38 2.47
C TYR A 279 5.38 -8.43 1.50
N LEU A 280 4.43 -8.07 0.64
CA LEU A 280 3.93 -8.97 -0.39
C LEU A 280 5.03 -9.34 -1.40
N ALA A 281 5.83 -8.38 -1.83
CA ALA A 281 6.97 -8.62 -2.73
C ALA A 281 7.97 -9.62 -2.12
N TRP A 282 8.31 -9.43 -0.85
CA TRP A 282 9.16 -10.36 -0.10
C TRP A 282 8.53 -11.75 -0.01
N GLY A 283 7.23 -11.84 0.29
CA GLY A 283 6.51 -13.11 0.33
C GLY A 283 6.53 -13.85 -1.01
N ILE A 284 6.31 -13.13 -2.12
CA ILE A 284 6.40 -13.68 -3.48
C ILE A 284 7.81 -14.21 -3.74
N GLN A 285 8.85 -13.42 -3.45
CA GLN A 285 10.25 -13.83 -3.66
C GLN A 285 10.65 -15.05 -2.83
N MET A 286 10.10 -15.21 -1.63
CA MET A 286 10.41 -16.34 -0.75
C MET A 286 9.65 -17.62 -1.12
N ALA A 287 8.43 -17.48 -1.62
CA ALA A 287 7.50 -18.60 -1.80
C ALA A 287 7.34 -19.08 -3.23
N ILE A 288 7.65 -18.23 -4.22
CA ILE A 288 7.48 -18.53 -5.63
C ILE A 288 8.85 -18.70 -6.25
N ASP A 289 9.20 -19.96 -6.55
CA ASP A 289 10.32 -20.28 -7.42
C ASP A 289 9.86 -20.13 -8.89
N PRO A 290 10.54 -19.30 -9.71
CA PRO A 290 10.23 -19.18 -11.14
C PRO A 290 10.36 -20.48 -11.92
N SER A 291 11.16 -21.44 -11.45
CA SER A 291 11.32 -22.74 -12.11
C SER A 291 10.19 -23.72 -11.79
N GLU A 292 9.45 -23.50 -10.70
CA GLU A 292 8.32 -24.32 -10.35
C GLU A 292 7.15 -24.08 -11.29
N GLU A 293 6.45 -25.16 -11.62
CA GLU A 293 5.24 -25.09 -12.41
C GLU A 293 4.11 -24.44 -11.64
N THR A 294 3.33 -23.59 -12.31
CA THR A 294 2.12 -23.00 -11.73
C THR A 294 1.00 -24.02 -11.66
N ARG A 295 -0.01 -23.77 -10.82
CA ARG A 295 -1.20 -24.63 -10.79
C ARG A 295 -1.90 -24.73 -12.15
N MET A 296 -1.95 -23.64 -12.90
CA MET A 296 -2.54 -23.66 -14.24
C MET A 296 -1.72 -24.49 -15.23
N GLU A 297 -0.40 -24.38 -15.21
CA GLU A 297 0.49 -25.20 -16.05
C GLU A 297 0.35 -26.70 -15.74
N ARG A 298 0.23 -27.05 -14.45
CA ARG A 298 -0.06 -28.44 -14.05
C ARG A 298 -1.40 -28.92 -14.61
N TYR A 299 -2.43 -28.10 -14.49
CA TYR A 299 -3.75 -28.42 -15.03
C TYR A 299 -3.71 -28.63 -16.55
N ASP A 300 -2.99 -27.78 -17.28
CA ASP A 300 -2.85 -27.93 -18.74
C ASP A 300 -2.16 -29.23 -19.13
N ARG A 301 -1.04 -29.57 -18.47
CA ARG A 301 -0.36 -30.84 -18.71
C ARG A 301 -1.23 -32.05 -18.39
N GLU A 302 -2.01 -31.98 -17.31
CA GLU A 302 -2.96 -33.04 -16.96
C GLU A 302 -4.05 -33.20 -18.04
N GLN A 303 -4.54 -32.10 -18.61
CA GLN A 303 -5.49 -32.12 -19.71
C GLN A 303 -4.87 -32.69 -20.98
N ASP A 304 -3.66 -32.26 -21.34
CA ASP A 304 -2.94 -32.76 -22.51
C ASP A 304 -2.67 -34.27 -22.38
N ALA A 305 -2.18 -34.72 -21.22
CA ALA A 305 -1.97 -36.13 -20.94
C ALA A 305 -3.29 -36.93 -20.91
N ALA A 306 -4.41 -36.31 -20.52
CA ALA A 306 -5.72 -36.95 -20.58
C ALA A 306 -6.23 -37.07 -22.02
N ALA A 307 -6.01 -36.04 -22.85
CA ALA A 307 -6.35 -36.03 -24.27
C ALA A 307 -5.52 -37.06 -25.05
N GLU A 308 -4.21 -37.13 -24.80
CA GLU A 308 -3.33 -38.16 -25.37
C GLU A 308 -3.80 -39.57 -24.99
N ARG A 309 -4.10 -39.81 -23.70
CA ARG A 309 -4.66 -41.10 -23.25
C ARG A 309 -6.02 -41.41 -23.87
N ALA A 310 -6.85 -40.40 -24.15
CA ALA A 310 -8.10 -40.59 -24.86
C ALA A 310 -7.87 -40.96 -26.33
N GLN A 311 -6.94 -40.28 -27.01
CA GLN A 311 -6.54 -40.59 -28.39
C GLN A 311 -5.94 -41.99 -28.51
N GLN A 312 -5.07 -42.39 -27.57
CA GLN A 312 -4.50 -43.74 -27.53
C GLN A 312 -5.60 -44.80 -27.37
N ARG A 313 -6.54 -44.60 -26.43
CA ARG A 313 -7.68 -45.52 -26.26
C ARG A 313 -8.58 -45.58 -27.50
N GLN A 314 -8.80 -44.46 -28.17
CA GLN A 314 -9.55 -44.44 -29.43
C GLN A 314 -8.81 -45.20 -30.55
N ALA A 315 -7.48 -45.04 -30.65
CA ALA A 315 -6.67 -45.75 -31.63
C ALA A 315 -6.61 -47.26 -31.35
N GLU A 316 -6.51 -47.67 -30.08
CA GLU A 316 -6.57 -49.07 -29.67
C GLU A 316 -7.94 -49.69 -29.95
N ALA A 317 -9.03 -49.00 -29.59
CA ALA A 317 -10.38 -49.44 -29.90
C ALA A 317 -10.62 -49.56 -31.42
N ALA A 318 -10.08 -48.64 -32.22
CA ALA A 318 -10.14 -48.71 -33.68
C ALA A 318 -9.34 -49.90 -34.23
N ARG A 319 -8.17 -50.20 -33.67
CA ARG A 319 -7.36 -51.38 -34.03
C ARG A 319 -8.06 -52.68 -33.66
N GLU A 320 -8.68 -52.76 -32.49
CA GLU A 320 -9.47 -53.93 -32.09
C GLU A 320 -10.71 -54.10 -32.99
N ALA A 321 -11.43 -53.02 -33.30
CA ALA A 321 -12.55 -53.06 -34.22
C ALA A 321 -12.12 -53.52 -35.62
N ALA A 322 -10.95 -53.08 -36.11
CA ALA A 322 -10.40 -53.56 -37.38
C ALA A 322 -10.03 -55.06 -37.32
N ARG A 323 -9.44 -55.54 -36.22
CA ARG A 323 -9.17 -56.98 -36.02
C ARG A 323 -10.45 -57.81 -35.98
N ARG A 324 -11.46 -57.38 -35.21
CA ARG A 324 -12.77 -58.04 -35.18
C ARG A 324 -13.45 -58.02 -36.54
N GLY A 325 -13.31 -56.94 -37.31
CA GLY A 325 -13.81 -56.87 -38.69
C GLY A 325 -13.13 -57.88 -39.64
N VAL A 326 -11.85 -58.19 -39.42
CA VAL A 326 -11.12 -59.23 -40.16
C VAL A 326 -11.50 -60.64 -39.69
N GLU A 327 -11.79 -60.83 -38.39
CA GLU A 327 -12.32 -62.09 -37.84
C GLU A 327 -13.77 -62.35 -38.28
N ASP A 328 -14.58 -61.30 -38.42
CA ASP A 328 -15.95 -61.34 -38.94
C ASP A 328 -16.03 -61.32 -40.48
N SER A 329 -14.89 -61.31 -41.17
CA SER A 329 -14.85 -61.42 -42.62
C SER A 329 -15.52 -62.73 -43.06
N PRO A 330 -16.39 -62.70 -44.10
CA PRO A 330 -17.05 -63.91 -44.61
C PRO A 330 -16.06 -64.99 -45.04
N GLU A 331 -14.86 -64.59 -45.48
CA GLU A 331 -13.78 -65.52 -45.85
C GLU A 331 -13.18 -66.23 -44.63
N HIS A 332 -13.02 -65.52 -43.50
CA HIS A 332 -12.52 -66.10 -42.26
C HIS A 332 -13.56 -67.04 -41.63
N ARG A 333 -14.85 -66.68 -41.71
CA ARG A 333 -15.96 -67.56 -41.31
C ARG A 333 -16.03 -68.82 -42.16
N ALA A 334 -15.89 -68.69 -43.48
CA ALA A 334 -15.85 -69.84 -44.40
C ALA A 334 -14.66 -70.76 -44.12
N PHE A 335 -13.47 -70.21 -43.84
CA PHE A 335 -12.29 -70.99 -43.46
C PHE A 335 -12.51 -71.80 -42.17
N LEU A 336 -13.10 -71.19 -41.14
CA LEU A 336 -13.40 -71.88 -39.87
C LEU A 336 -14.48 -72.96 -40.02
N GLU A 337 -15.48 -72.74 -40.88
CA GLU A 337 -16.48 -73.75 -41.23
C GLU A 337 -15.82 -74.94 -41.96
N GLN A 338 -14.94 -74.68 -42.92
CA GLN A 338 -14.19 -75.70 -43.63
C GLN A 338 -13.30 -76.54 -42.69
N GLU A 339 -12.64 -75.90 -41.72
CA GLU A 339 -11.80 -76.58 -40.73
C GLU A 339 -12.64 -77.47 -39.77
N ARG A 340 -13.84 -77.01 -39.40
CA ARG A 340 -14.80 -77.80 -38.60
C ARG A 340 -15.30 -79.02 -39.37
N GLU A 341 -15.60 -78.87 -40.65
CA GLU A 341 -16.00 -79.98 -41.52
C GLU A 341 -14.89 -81.02 -41.65
N LEU A 342 -13.64 -80.58 -41.85
CA LEU A 342 -12.48 -81.47 -41.92
C LEU A 342 -12.22 -82.21 -40.60
N ARG A 343 -12.33 -81.54 -39.44
CA ARG A 343 -12.22 -82.18 -38.13
C ARG A 343 -13.36 -83.17 -37.85
N ALA A 344 -14.58 -82.84 -38.25
CA ALA A 344 -15.73 -83.73 -38.13
C ALA A 344 -15.62 -84.96 -39.08
N ALA A 345 -15.00 -84.80 -40.24
CA ALA A 345 -14.69 -85.91 -41.14
C ALA A 345 -13.56 -86.81 -40.60
N ALA A 346 -12.55 -86.21 -39.95
CA ALA A 346 -11.45 -86.95 -39.32
C ALA A 346 -11.90 -87.76 -38.09
N SER A 347 -12.81 -87.21 -37.27
CA SER A 347 -13.35 -87.95 -36.10
C SER A 347 -14.23 -89.14 -36.50
N ARG A 348 -14.88 -89.09 -37.66
CA ARG A 348 -15.64 -90.21 -38.24
C ARG A 348 -14.76 -91.31 -38.86
N ARG A 349 -13.46 -91.05 -39.05
CA ARG A 349 -12.50 -91.97 -39.69
C ARG A 349 -11.56 -92.69 -38.72
N ARG A 350 -11.82 -92.67 -37.41
CA ARG A 350 -11.07 -93.49 -36.44
C ARG A 350 -11.75 -94.86 -36.29
N PRO A 351 -11.25 -95.94 -36.93
CA PRO A 351 -11.71 -97.30 -36.64
C PRO A 351 -11.18 -97.75 -35.27
N ALA A 352 -11.93 -98.66 -34.64
CA ALA A 352 -11.68 -99.28 -33.35
C ALA A 352 -10.42 -100.15 -33.33
#